data_AF-A0A4Y7TYQ4-F1
#
_entry.id   AF-A0A4Y7TYQ4-F1
#
_cell.length_a   1.000
_cell.length_b   1.000
_cell.length_c   1.000
_cell.angle_alpha   90.00
_cell.angle_beta   90.00
_cell.angle_gamma   90.00
#
_symmetry.space_group_name_H-M   'P 1'
#
loop_
_entity.id
_entity.type
_entity.pdbx_description
1 polymer ?
#
loop_
_entity_poly.entity_id
_entity_poly.type
_entity_poly.pdbx_seq_one_letter_code
_entity_poly.pdbx_strand_id
1 'polypeptide(L)'
;MLVSAIASVALFAAGASAHFRLNYPEPRGVFVAANEVNFCGGYVNAVSNRSTYPLSGGVFTINTGHAGFTVGVLLSTEQNPNSWESFSLNETQTFVRDYAREEGAGTFCIPLDIAGANIPGAVDGANVTIQVVFEGGDGNLYQCADLTLSSSFTTPSSVTCANETVSGHSESSTSTAPSTSSTSGSSGNSGVGQVQYLSGLTAAGSLALAGLAAALL
;
A
#
# COMPACT_ATOMS: atom_id res chain seq x y z
N MET A 1 29.16 -22.69 -36.85
CA MET A 1 27.84 -22.17 -36.49
C MET A 1 27.53 -22.64 -35.08
N LEU A 2 27.72 -21.79 -34.08
CA LEU A 2 27.34 -22.05 -32.69
C LEU A 2 26.23 -21.06 -32.36
N VAL A 3 24.98 -21.52 -32.33
CA VAL A 3 23.87 -20.72 -31.82
C VAL A 3 23.59 -21.26 -30.42
N SER A 4 24.17 -20.64 -29.40
CA SER A 4 23.90 -20.95 -27.99
C SER A 4 22.48 -20.49 -27.64
N ALA A 5 21.64 -21.40 -27.18
CA ALA A 5 20.32 -21.09 -26.65
C ALA A 5 20.47 -20.41 -25.27
N ILE A 6 19.98 -19.18 -25.16
CA ILE A 6 19.87 -18.43 -23.90
C ILE A 6 18.53 -18.79 -23.28
N ALA A 7 18.53 -19.47 -22.14
CA ALA A 7 17.32 -19.69 -21.34
C ALA A 7 17.08 -18.47 -20.44
N SER A 8 16.17 -17.60 -20.85
CA SER A 8 15.73 -16.44 -20.06
C SER A 8 14.78 -16.92 -18.96
N VAL A 9 15.25 -16.98 -17.71
CA VAL A 9 14.39 -17.16 -16.54
C VAL A 9 13.78 -15.80 -16.21
N ALA A 10 12.49 -15.60 -16.52
CA ALA A 10 11.75 -14.43 -16.08
C ALA A 10 11.37 -14.59 -14.60
N LEU A 11 12.09 -13.92 -13.70
CA LEU A 11 11.63 -13.73 -12.33
C LEU A 11 10.46 -12.74 -12.34
N PHE A 12 9.25 -13.22 -12.03
CA PHE A 12 8.13 -12.35 -11.70
C PHE A 12 8.36 -11.79 -10.30
N ALA A 13 8.79 -10.54 -10.21
CA ALA A 13 8.75 -9.80 -8.95
C ALA A 13 7.28 -9.47 -8.65
N ALA A 14 6.68 -10.16 -7.67
CA ALA A 14 5.44 -9.70 -7.07
C ALA A 14 5.80 -8.51 -6.16
N GLY A 15 5.49 -7.29 -6.59
CA GLY A 15 5.61 -6.11 -5.72
C GLY A 15 4.60 -6.20 -4.58
N ALA A 16 5.00 -5.91 -3.35
CA ALA A 16 4.06 -5.81 -2.24
C ALA A 16 3.42 -4.43 -2.31
N SER A 17 2.09 -4.38 -2.38
CA SER A 17 1.37 -3.10 -2.49
C SER A 17 1.05 -2.53 -1.11
N ALA A 18 1.44 -1.28 -0.87
CA ALA A 18 1.30 -0.64 0.43
C ALA A 18 -0.10 -0.05 0.62
N HIS A 19 -1.08 -0.89 0.98
CA HIS A 19 -2.47 -0.47 1.20
C HIS A 19 -2.73 0.28 2.50
N PHE A 20 -3.81 1.06 2.55
CA PHE A 20 -4.32 1.66 3.78
C PHE A 20 -5.84 1.49 3.93
N ARG A 21 -6.38 1.75 5.12
CA ARG A 21 -7.82 1.78 5.40
C ARG A 21 -8.15 3.09 6.07
N LEU A 22 -9.11 3.84 5.52
CA LEU A 22 -9.69 4.98 6.22
C LEU A 22 -10.69 4.45 7.26
N ASN A 23 -10.41 4.69 8.53
CA ASN A 23 -11.23 4.20 9.65
C ASN A 23 -12.18 5.29 10.19
N TYR A 24 -11.77 6.56 10.12
CA TYR A 24 -12.61 7.70 10.46
C TYR A 24 -12.17 8.93 9.65
N PRO A 25 -13.09 9.79 9.17
CA PRO A 25 -14.54 9.58 9.13
C PRO A 25 -14.94 8.36 8.29
N GLU A 26 -16.22 7.99 8.34
CA GLU A 26 -16.72 6.81 7.61
C GLU A 26 -16.34 6.89 6.13
N PRO A 27 -15.64 5.88 5.57
CA PRO A 27 -15.28 5.86 4.17
C PRO A 27 -16.52 5.73 3.28
N ARG A 28 -16.45 6.32 2.08
CA ARG A 28 -17.52 6.31 1.07
C ARG A 28 -18.01 4.89 0.73
N GLY A 29 -17.16 3.89 0.85
CA GLY A 29 -17.52 2.50 0.62
C GLY A 29 -16.57 1.52 1.28
N VAL A 30 -16.88 0.24 1.15
CA VAL A 30 -16.07 -0.82 1.76
C VAL A 30 -14.68 -0.86 1.15
N PHE A 31 -13.68 -1.06 2.00
CA PHE A 31 -12.29 -1.18 1.56
C PHE A 31 -12.11 -2.37 0.61
N VAL A 32 -11.56 -2.09 -0.58
CA VAL A 32 -11.13 -3.10 -1.57
C VAL A 32 -9.74 -2.70 -2.04
N ALA A 33 -8.72 -3.39 -1.53
CA ALA A 33 -7.30 -3.11 -1.79
C ALA A 33 -6.98 -2.85 -3.28
N ALA A 34 -7.45 -3.74 -4.16
CA ALA A 34 -7.22 -3.63 -5.60
C ALA A 34 -7.84 -2.38 -6.25
N ASN A 35 -8.83 -1.77 -5.61
CA ASN A 35 -9.51 -0.59 -6.15
C ASN A 35 -8.92 0.72 -5.65
N GLU A 36 -8.02 0.70 -4.65
CA GLU A 36 -7.46 1.92 -4.07
C GLU A 36 -6.69 2.78 -5.06
N VAL A 37 -6.18 2.20 -6.16
CA VAL A 37 -5.54 2.95 -7.26
C VAL A 37 -6.51 3.82 -8.05
N ASN A 38 -7.83 3.60 -7.89
CA ASN A 38 -8.86 4.33 -8.61
C ASN A 38 -9.37 5.51 -7.77
N PHE A 39 -9.98 6.48 -8.45
CA PHE A 39 -10.66 7.61 -7.82
C PHE A 39 -11.59 7.16 -6.69
N CYS A 40 -11.36 7.71 -5.49
CA CYS A 40 -12.11 7.35 -4.28
C CYS A 40 -12.23 5.84 -4.01
N GLY A 41 -11.20 5.05 -4.32
CA GLY A 41 -11.22 3.60 -4.13
C GLY A 41 -12.22 2.88 -5.03
N GLY A 42 -12.55 3.47 -6.18
CA GLY A 42 -13.54 2.96 -7.13
C GLY A 42 -14.99 3.41 -6.86
N TYR A 43 -15.23 4.15 -5.78
CA TYR A 43 -16.55 4.70 -5.46
C TYR A 43 -16.71 6.10 -6.07
N VAL A 44 -17.09 6.14 -7.34
CA VAL A 44 -17.11 7.38 -8.14
C VAL A 44 -18.10 8.43 -7.60
N ASN A 45 -19.29 8.03 -7.15
CA ASN A 45 -20.31 8.98 -6.69
C ASN A 45 -20.30 9.11 -5.17
N ALA A 46 -20.50 10.34 -4.69
CA ALA A 46 -20.69 10.65 -3.28
C ALA A 46 -21.98 10.03 -2.74
N VAL A 47 -21.95 9.65 -1.45
CA VAL A 47 -23.14 9.15 -0.77
C VAL A 47 -24.12 10.26 -0.41
N SER A 48 -25.40 9.91 -0.30
CA SER A 48 -26.44 10.83 0.19
C SER A 48 -26.41 10.97 1.72
N ASN A 49 -26.01 9.93 2.44
CA ASN A 49 -25.92 9.87 3.90
C ASN A 49 -24.51 10.25 4.38
N ARG A 50 -24.20 11.54 4.31
CA ARG A 50 -22.90 12.10 4.69
C ARG A 50 -22.70 12.08 6.21
N SER A 51 -21.45 11.90 6.63
CA SER A 51 -21.09 11.97 8.05
C SER A 51 -20.97 13.42 8.51
N THR A 52 -21.55 13.78 9.64
CA THR A 52 -21.29 15.10 10.24
C THR A 52 -19.84 15.16 10.72
N TYR A 53 -19.13 16.24 10.42
CA TYR A 53 -17.71 16.38 10.70
C TYR A 53 -17.38 17.79 11.22
N PRO A 54 -16.46 17.94 12.19
CA PRO A 54 -16.19 19.25 12.77
C PRO A 54 -15.47 20.15 11.77
N LEU A 55 -15.85 21.43 11.73
CA LEU A 55 -15.20 22.41 10.86
C LEU A 55 -13.73 22.68 11.29
N SER A 56 -13.46 22.58 12.60
CA SER A 56 -12.12 22.72 13.19
C SER A 56 -11.86 21.69 14.27
N GLY A 57 -10.58 21.39 14.52
CA GLY A 57 -10.19 20.42 15.54
C GLY A 57 -10.61 18.98 15.21
N GLY A 58 -10.83 18.69 13.93
CA GLY A 58 -11.13 17.35 13.45
C GLY A 58 -9.90 16.45 13.42
N VAL A 59 -10.15 15.16 13.19
CA VAL A 59 -9.12 14.14 12.95
C VAL A 59 -9.60 13.18 11.86
N PHE A 60 -8.66 12.59 11.15
CA PHE A 60 -8.91 11.36 10.38
C PHE A 60 -8.01 10.25 10.89
N THR A 61 -8.47 9.02 10.81
CA THR A 61 -7.70 7.85 11.23
C THR A 61 -7.51 6.90 10.07
N ILE A 62 -6.27 6.46 9.89
CA ILE A 62 -5.91 5.44 8.89
C ILE A 62 -5.28 4.25 9.56
N ASN A 63 -5.36 3.09 8.92
CA ASN A 63 -4.59 1.90 9.28
C ASN A 63 -3.83 1.37 8.06
N THR A 64 -2.55 1.06 8.22
CA THR A 64 -1.72 0.45 7.18
C THR A 64 -0.81 -0.64 7.76
N GLY A 65 -0.57 -1.70 6.99
CA GLY A 65 0.37 -2.77 7.35
C GLY A 65 1.81 -2.52 6.90
N HIS A 66 2.05 -1.44 6.16
CA HIS A 66 3.36 -1.12 5.59
C HIS A 66 3.96 0.10 6.26
N ALA A 67 5.24 -0.01 6.58
CA ALA A 67 6.02 1.06 7.18
C ALA A 67 6.55 1.95 6.07
N GLY A 68 6.78 3.23 6.37
CA GLY A 68 7.29 4.16 5.39
C GLY A 68 6.22 4.53 4.36
N PHE A 69 5.28 5.38 4.74
CA PHE A 69 4.28 5.94 3.84
C PHE A 69 4.18 7.46 3.94
N THR A 70 3.68 8.08 2.88
CA THR A 70 3.37 9.51 2.82
C THR A 70 1.86 9.67 2.69
N VAL A 71 1.25 10.55 3.47
CA VAL A 71 -0.20 10.79 3.42
C VAL A 71 -0.55 12.28 3.43
N GLY A 72 -1.49 12.65 2.57
CA GLY A 72 -2.08 14.00 2.46
C GLY A 72 -3.59 13.92 2.30
N VAL A 73 -4.27 15.06 2.37
CA VAL A 73 -5.73 15.12 2.23
C VAL A 73 -6.14 16.28 1.34
N LEU A 74 -6.86 15.95 0.27
CA LEU A 74 -7.54 16.89 -0.62
C LEU A 74 -9.00 17.06 -0.19
N LEU A 75 -9.59 18.22 -0.49
CA LEU A 75 -11.00 18.50 -0.20
C LEU A 75 -11.72 19.10 -1.40
N SER A 76 -12.87 18.54 -1.75
CA SER A 76 -13.81 19.12 -2.72
C SER A 76 -15.03 19.68 -2.01
N THR A 77 -15.48 20.86 -2.44
CA THR A 77 -16.75 21.47 -1.99
C THR A 77 -17.91 21.20 -2.96
N GLU A 78 -17.69 20.36 -3.97
CA GLU A 78 -18.75 19.91 -4.86
C GLU A 78 -19.71 18.94 -4.13
N GLN A 79 -20.99 19.00 -4.50
CA GLN A 79 -22.01 18.11 -3.93
C GLN A 79 -21.83 16.65 -4.34
N ASN A 80 -21.20 16.37 -5.48
CA ASN A 80 -20.92 15.03 -5.97
C ASN A 80 -19.62 15.00 -6.80
N PRO A 81 -18.44 15.11 -6.17
CA PRO A 81 -17.18 15.04 -6.89
C PRO A 81 -16.98 13.62 -7.42
N ASN A 82 -16.80 13.53 -8.73
CA ASN A 82 -16.74 12.26 -9.47
C ASN A 82 -15.49 12.14 -10.36
N SER A 83 -14.55 13.09 -10.26
CA SER A 83 -13.27 13.06 -10.95
C SER A 83 -12.18 13.76 -10.13
N TRP A 84 -10.92 13.62 -10.55
CA TRP A 84 -9.77 14.22 -9.88
C TRP A 84 -9.81 15.75 -9.91
N GLU A 85 -10.36 16.32 -10.98
CA GLU A 85 -10.48 17.75 -11.21
C GLU A 85 -11.41 18.41 -10.17
N SER A 86 -12.38 17.67 -9.62
CA SER A 86 -13.27 18.16 -8.56
C SER A 86 -12.53 18.52 -7.26
N PHE A 87 -11.26 18.11 -7.11
CA PHE A 87 -10.39 18.41 -5.96
C PHE A 87 -9.36 19.50 -6.30
N SER A 88 -9.67 20.36 -7.26
CA SER A 88 -8.84 21.49 -7.66
C SER A 88 -9.66 22.77 -7.82
N LEU A 89 -9.08 23.90 -7.47
CA LEU A 89 -9.61 25.24 -7.74
C LEU A 89 -8.60 25.99 -8.60
N ASN A 90 -9.03 26.46 -9.77
CA ASN A 90 -8.16 27.13 -10.75
C ASN A 90 -6.88 26.31 -11.04
N GLU A 91 -7.06 25.02 -11.35
CA GLU A 91 -5.97 24.08 -11.67
C GLU A 91 -4.99 23.80 -10.52
N THR A 92 -5.28 24.29 -9.31
CA THR A 92 -4.48 24.03 -8.11
C THR A 92 -5.24 23.10 -7.18
N GLN A 93 -4.60 22.01 -6.77
CA GLN A 93 -5.18 21.06 -5.83
C GLN A 93 -5.53 21.71 -4.49
N THR A 94 -6.70 21.40 -3.97
CA THR A 94 -7.21 21.94 -2.70
C THR A 94 -6.82 21.06 -1.53
N PHE A 95 -5.60 21.28 -1.03
CA PHE A 95 -5.12 20.61 0.18
C PHE A 95 -5.78 21.18 1.42
N VAL A 96 -6.36 20.29 2.22
CA VAL A 96 -6.71 20.58 3.62
C VAL A 96 -5.61 20.11 4.56
N ARG A 97 -4.80 19.14 4.12
CA ARG A 97 -3.59 18.72 4.81
C ARG A 97 -2.51 18.38 3.80
N ASP A 98 -1.35 19.02 3.96
CA ASP A 98 -0.16 18.72 3.19
C ASP A 98 0.36 17.30 3.47
N TYR A 99 1.15 16.79 2.55
CA TYR A 99 1.79 15.49 2.67
C TYR A 99 2.76 15.45 3.85
N ALA A 100 2.65 14.40 4.66
CA ALA A 100 3.60 14.09 5.72
C ALA A 100 4.00 12.62 5.66
N ARG A 101 5.29 12.36 5.95
CA ARG A 101 5.88 11.02 5.98
C ARG A 101 5.73 10.42 7.38
N GLU A 102 5.48 9.11 7.42
CA GLU A 102 5.49 8.28 8.62
C GLU A 102 6.32 7.02 8.35
N GLU A 103 7.17 6.67 9.31
CA GLU A 103 8.09 5.53 9.18
C GLU A 103 7.49 4.25 9.76
N GLY A 104 6.57 4.35 10.72
CA GLY A 104 5.88 3.19 11.29
C GLY A 104 4.75 2.67 10.39
N ALA A 105 4.40 1.40 10.57
CA ALA A 105 3.08 0.87 10.16
C ALA A 105 2.13 0.91 11.35
N GLY A 106 0.83 0.74 11.10
CA GLY A 106 -0.19 0.60 12.13
C GLY A 106 -1.34 1.60 11.97
N THR A 107 -1.93 2.00 13.10
CA THR A 107 -3.06 2.94 13.12
C THR A 107 -2.57 4.32 13.48
N PHE A 108 -2.95 5.33 12.69
CA PHE A 108 -2.54 6.71 12.90
C PHE A 108 -3.78 7.59 12.99
N CYS A 109 -3.84 8.39 14.05
CA CYS A 109 -4.81 9.47 14.19
C CYS A 109 -4.13 10.80 13.88
N ILE A 110 -4.67 11.49 12.89
CA ILE A 110 -4.02 12.63 12.27
C ILE A 110 -4.96 13.84 12.35
N PRO A 111 -4.50 14.97 12.91
CA PRO A 111 -5.29 16.21 12.94
C PRO A 111 -5.66 16.69 11.54
N LEU A 112 -6.89 17.19 11.41
CA LEU A 112 -7.44 17.76 10.17
C LEU A 112 -8.32 18.96 10.49
N ASP A 113 -7.80 20.15 10.24
CA ASP A 113 -8.49 21.42 10.46
C ASP A 113 -8.97 22.00 9.13
N ILE A 114 -10.26 21.82 8.83
CA ILE A 114 -10.86 22.26 7.56
C ILE A 114 -10.94 23.79 7.50
N ALA A 115 -11.30 24.45 8.61
CA ALA A 115 -11.36 25.91 8.65
C ALA A 115 -9.98 26.54 8.43
N GLY A 116 -8.94 25.97 9.03
CA GLY A 116 -7.57 26.45 8.92
C GLY A 116 -7.01 26.43 7.49
N ALA A 117 -7.53 25.54 6.63
CA ALA A 117 -7.14 25.47 5.22
C ALA A 117 -7.74 26.58 4.35
N ASN A 118 -8.73 27.34 4.87
CA ASN A 118 -9.32 28.50 4.22
C ASN A 118 -9.83 28.23 2.78
N ILE A 119 -10.39 27.03 2.55
CA ILE A 119 -10.90 26.57 1.26
C ILE A 119 -12.28 27.21 0.97
N PRO A 120 -12.47 27.90 -0.16
CA PRO A 120 -13.75 28.50 -0.51
C PRO A 120 -14.91 27.49 -0.54
N GLY A 121 -15.98 27.79 0.20
CA GLY A 121 -17.17 26.94 0.31
C GLY A 121 -17.10 25.87 1.41
N ALA A 122 -15.95 25.66 2.06
CA ALA A 122 -15.83 24.79 3.21
C ALA A 122 -16.28 25.53 4.49
N VAL A 123 -17.58 25.73 4.63
CA VAL A 123 -18.21 26.48 5.73
C VAL A 123 -19.18 25.59 6.53
N ASP A 124 -19.69 26.09 7.65
CA ASP A 124 -20.73 25.43 8.44
C ASP A 124 -21.95 25.05 7.58
N GLY A 125 -22.41 23.81 7.70
CA GLY A 125 -23.50 23.22 6.92
C GLY A 125 -23.13 22.75 5.51
N ALA A 126 -21.92 23.04 5.02
CA ALA A 126 -21.53 22.65 3.67
C ALA A 126 -21.32 21.13 3.55
N ASN A 127 -21.74 20.57 2.43
CA ASN A 127 -21.35 19.22 2.05
C ASN A 127 -19.99 19.26 1.35
N VAL A 128 -19.06 18.44 1.81
CA VAL A 128 -17.72 18.34 1.23
C VAL A 128 -17.32 16.88 1.09
N THR A 129 -16.32 16.61 0.26
CA THR A 129 -15.68 15.30 0.21
C THR A 129 -14.21 15.48 0.51
N ILE A 130 -13.67 14.69 1.43
CA ILE A 130 -12.21 14.56 1.57
C ILE A 130 -11.74 13.35 0.78
N GLN A 131 -10.58 13.46 0.14
CA GLN A 131 -9.87 12.36 -0.47
C GLN A 131 -8.51 12.24 0.21
N VAL A 132 -8.31 11.13 0.92
CA VAL A 132 -7.03 10.79 1.50
C VAL A 132 -6.17 10.20 0.39
N VAL A 133 -4.99 10.78 0.20
CA VAL A 133 -3.99 10.34 -0.77
C VAL A 133 -2.84 9.72 0.00
N PHE A 134 -2.58 8.45 -0.27
CA PHE A 134 -1.56 7.66 0.40
C PHE A 134 -0.54 7.15 -0.63
N GLU A 135 0.75 7.18 -0.31
CA GLU A 135 1.82 6.66 -1.16
C GLU A 135 2.81 5.87 -0.28
N GLY A 136 3.00 4.59 -0.59
CA GLY A 136 3.83 3.68 0.21
C GLY A 136 4.93 2.95 -0.55
N GLY A 137 5.28 3.41 -1.77
CA GLY A 137 6.37 2.88 -2.59
C GLY A 137 5.95 2.35 -3.96
N ASP A 138 4.65 2.10 -4.16
CA ASP A 138 4.09 1.40 -5.33
C ASP A 138 3.03 2.21 -6.08
N GLY A 139 2.91 3.50 -5.77
CA GLY A 139 1.98 4.44 -6.40
C GLY A 139 1.01 5.07 -5.42
N ASN A 140 0.15 5.94 -5.94
CA ASN A 140 -0.85 6.63 -5.14
C ASN A 140 -2.11 5.79 -4.95
N LEU A 141 -2.58 5.75 -3.72
CA LEU A 141 -3.79 5.06 -3.28
C LEU A 141 -4.78 6.06 -2.66
N TYR A 142 -6.06 5.77 -2.81
CA TYR A 142 -7.13 6.74 -2.58
C TYR A 142 -8.33 6.13 -1.87
N GLN A 143 -8.79 6.82 -0.84
CA GLN A 143 -10.09 6.60 -0.21
C GLN A 143 -10.74 7.94 0.08
N CYS A 144 -12.07 7.99 -0.03
CA CYS A 144 -12.83 9.22 0.19
C CYS A 144 -13.79 9.07 1.37
N ALA A 145 -14.13 10.19 1.98
CA ALA A 145 -15.23 10.29 2.93
C ALA A 145 -16.09 11.52 2.60
N ASP A 146 -17.40 11.33 2.62
CA ASP A 146 -18.38 12.34 2.28
C ASP A 146 -18.96 12.95 3.56
N LEU A 147 -18.80 14.26 3.72
CA LEU A 147 -19.02 14.96 4.98
C LEU A 147 -20.05 16.07 4.85
N THR A 148 -20.72 16.36 5.96
CA THR A 148 -21.45 17.62 6.19
C THR A 148 -20.78 18.36 7.35
N LEU A 149 -20.25 19.55 7.08
CA LEU A 149 -19.46 20.30 8.04
C LEU A 149 -20.33 20.94 9.10
N SER A 150 -19.85 20.95 10.34
CA SER A 150 -20.50 21.64 11.46
C SER A 150 -19.48 22.24 12.41
N SER A 151 -19.64 23.52 12.71
CA SER A 151 -18.87 24.30 13.68
C SER A 151 -19.18 23.92 15.13
N SER A 152 -20.33 23.27 15.36
CA SER A 152 -20.77 22.82 16.70
C SER A 152 -20.55 21.33 16.94
N PHE A 153 -20.21 20.57 15.90
CA PHE A 153 -19.91 19.16 16.04
C PHE A 153 -18.53 18.96 16.67
N THR A 154 -18.41 17.92 17.48
CA THR A 154 -17.13 17.48 18.05
C THR A 154 -16.97 16.00 17.74
N THR A 155 -15.76 15.59 17.38
CA THR A 155 -15.43 14.18 17.16
C THR A 155 -15.90 13.33 18.34
N PRO A 156 -16.73 12.29 18.10
CA PRO A 156 -17.24 11.46 19.18
C PRO A 156 -16.12 10.77 19.97
N SER A 157 -16.30 10.60 21.28
CA SER A 157 -15.32 9.89 22.13
C SER A 157 -15.14 8.41 21.78
N SER A 158 -16.06 7.83 21.01
CA SER A 158 -15.93 6.49 20.43
C SER A 158 -14.87 6.41 19.33
N VAL A 159 -14.47 7.54 18.76
CA VAL A 159 -13.34 7.61 17.83
C VAL A 159 -12.07 7.64 18.66
N THR A 160 -11.44 6.49 18.83
CA THR A 160 -10.14 6.41 19.51
C THR A 160 -9.09 7.07 18.63
N CYS A 161 -8.68 8.28 19.02
CA CYS A 161 -7.59 8.99 18.38
C CYS A 161 -6.28 8.66 19.10
N ALA A 162 -5.64 7.58 18.68
CA ALA A 162 -4.32 7.17 19.17
C ALA A 162 -3.46 6.67 18.01
N ASN A 163 -2.16 6.95 18.10
CA ASN A 163 -1.18 6.35 17.19
C ASN A 163 -0.71 5.03 17.80
N GLU A 164 -0.79 3.96 17.02
CA GLU A 164 -0.35 2.62 17.38
C GLU A 164 0.59 2.13 16.29
N THR A 165 1.88 2.05 16.60
CA THR A 165 2.88 1.57 15.65
C THR A 165 3.13 0.07 15.82
N VAL A 166 3.27 -0.63 14.70
CA VAL A 166 3.64 -2.05 14.62
C VAL A 166 4.86 -2.22 13.73
N SER A 167 5.56 -3.35 13.88
CA SER A 167 6.61 -3.75 12.94
C SER A 167 5.97 -3.96 11.57
N GLY A 168 6.10 -2.97 10.70
CA GLY A 168 5.59 -3.00 9.34
C GLY A 168 6.43 -3.88 8.43
N HIS A 169 5.82 -4.34 7.35
CA HIS A 169 6.60 -4.85 6.23
C HIS A 169 7.24 -3.63 5.56
N SER A 170 8.57 -3.56 5.61
CA SER A 170 9.34 -2.60 4.83
C SER A 170 9.85 -3.32 3.60
N GLU A 171 9.61 -2.78 2.40
CA GLU A 171 10.24 -3.31 1.20
C GLU A 171 11.74 -3.05 1.25
N SER A 172 12.51 -4.08 1.61
CA SER A 172 13.95 -4.10 1.43
C SER A 172 14.26 -5.03 0.26
N SER A 173 14.64 -4.44 -0.88
CA SER A 173 15.13 -5.17 -2.05
C SER A 173 16.48 -5.82 -1.75
N THR A 174 16.50 -6.91 -0.97
CA THR A 174 17.71 -7.71 -0.72
C THR A 174 17.71 -8.92 -1.63
N SER A 175 18.34 -8.79 -2.80
CA SER A 175 18.73 -9.92 -3.65
C SER A 175 19.74 -10.79 -2.89
N THR A 176 19.28 -11.87 -2.26
CA THR A 176 20.18 -12.84 -1.58
C THR A 176 20.54 -13.94 -2.58
N ALA A 177 21.79 -13.95 -3.07
CA ALA A 177 22.35 -15.08 -3.80
C ALA A 177 22.59 -16.27 -2.84
N PRO A 178 22.28 -17.53 -3.22
CA PRO A 178 22.55 -18.66 -2.35
C PRO A 178 24.05 -19.00 -2.38
N SER A 179 24.72 -18.81 -1.25
CA SER A 179 26.09 -19.29 -1.05
C SER A 179 26.05 -20.68 -0.44
N THR A 180 26.40 -21.68 -1.23
CA THR A 180 26.65 -23.06 -0.79
C THR A 180 27.89 -23.13 0.10
N SER A 181 27.77 -23.70 1.30
CA SER A 181 28.93 -24.18 2.07
C SER A 181 28.63 -25.55 2.70
N SER A 182 29.48 -26.51 2.34
CA SER A 182 29.46 -27.91 2.73
C SER A 182 30.39 -28.17 3.92
N THR A 183 29.85 -28.86 4.93
CA THR A 183 30.45 -29.91 5.80
C THR A 183 31.81 -29.68 6.50
N SER A 184 31.86 -29.85 7.83
CA SER A 184 32.33 -31.09 8.52
C SER A 184 32.65 -30.88 10.01
N GLY A 185 32.32 -31.87 10.85
CA GLY A 185 33.04 -32.12 12.11
C GLY A 185 32.18 -32.51 13.33
N SER A 186 31.80 -33.78 13.47
CA SER A 186 31.45 -34.36 14.77
C SER A 186 31.95 -35.81 14.85
N SER A 187 32.79 -36.04 15.85
CA SER A 187 33.34 -37.34 16.24
C SER A 187 32.64 -37.80 17.52
N GLY A 188 32.12 -39.03 17.57
CA GLY A 188 31.51 -39.57 18.79
C GLY A 188 30.73 -40.87 18.58
N ASN A 189 31.47 -41.98 18.55
CA ASN A 189 31.09 -43.37 18.36
C ASN A 189 30.02 -43.94 19.31
N SER A 190 29.11 -44.81 18.81
CA SER A 190 28.81 -46.16 19.33
C SER A 190 27.68 -46.87 18.56
N GLY A 191 27.91 -48.12 18.12
CA GLY A 191 26.86 -49.14 18.05
C GLY A 191 26.56 -49.79 16.68
N VAL A 192 27.34 -50.83 16.34
CA VAL A 192 26.96 -52.12 15.71
C VAL A 192 25.85 -52.19 14.63
N GLY A 193 26.20 -52.74 13.45
CA GLY A 193 25.21 -53.24 12.48
C GLY A 193 25.76 -53.42 11.07
N GLN A 194 26.50 -54.49 10.83
CA GLN A 194 27.09 -54.90 9.56
C GLN A 194 26.01 -55.35 8.55
N VAL A 195 25.94 -54.77 7.33
CA VAL A 195 25.68 -55.54 6.09
C VAL A 195 26.32 -54.81 4.91
N GLN A 196 27.17 -55.52 4.17
CA GLN A 196 27.80 -55.07 2.94
C GLN A 196 26.87 -55.29 1.74
N TYR A 197 26.76 -54.29 0.86
CA TYR A 197 26.59 -54.53 -0.58
C TYR A 197 27.44 -53.53 -1.36
N LEU A 198 28.49 -54.07 -1.98
CA LEU A 198 29.33 -53.45 -2.99
C LEU A 198 28.58 -53.49 -4.33
N SER A 199 28.59 -52.40 -5.11
CA SER A 199 28.88 -52.39 -6.56
C SER A 199 28.46 -51.08 -7.23
N GLY A 200 29.39 -50.44 -7.95
CA GLY A 200 29.06 -49.59 -9.11
C GLY A 200 29.63 -48.17 -9.13
N LEU A 201 30.90 -48.03 -9.52
CA LEU A 201 31.45 -46.79 -10.13
C LEU A 201 30.95 -46.65 -11.58
N THR A 202 30.66 -45.43 -12.03
CA THR A 202 30.98 -44.82 -13.36
C THR A 202 30.26 -43.46 -13.42
N ALA A 203 30.92 -42.31 -13.31
CA ALA A 203 31.76 -41.62 -14.30
C ALA A 203 31.00 -41.16 -15.57
N ALA A 204 30.82 -39.84 -15.66
CA ALA A 204 30.74 -38.98 -16.84
C ALA A 204 29.73 -39.32 -17.97
N GLY A 205 28.81 -38.38 -18.24
CA GLY A 205 27.95 -38.42 -19.43
C GLY A 205 27.38 -37.05 -19.77
N SER A 206 27.97 -36.44 -20.78
CA SER A 206 27.77 -35.10 -21.34
C SER A 206 26.39 -34.83 -21.97
N LEU A 207 26.03 -33.55 -22.00
CA LEU A 207 24.88 -32.95 -22.67
C LEU A 207 24.86 -33.23 -24.19
N ALA A 208 23.67 -33.52 -24.73
CA ALA A 208 23.32 -33.22 -26.12
C ALA A 208 21.79 -33.09 -26.26
N LEU A 209 21.29 -31.86 -26.45
CA LEU A 209 20.01 -31.64 -27.10
C LEU A 209 20.15 -30.52 -28.13
N ALA A 210 19.84 -30.87 -29.37
CA ALA A 210 19.85 -30.01 -30.55
C ALA A 210 18.70 -28.99 -30.48
N GLY A 211 19.03 -27.70 -30.65
CA GLY A 211 18.06 -26.62 -30.82
C GLY A 211 18.05 -26.14 -32.26
N LEU A 212 16.90 -26.29 -32.92
CA LEU A 212 16.61 -25.80 -34.27
C LEU A 212 16.19 -24.32 -34.18
N ALA A 213 16.77 -23.45 -35.00
CA ALA A 213 16.47 -22.02 -35.06
C ALA A 213 15.47 -21.68 -36.18
N ALA A 214 14.57 -20.72 -35.90
CA ALA A 214 13.86 -19.86 -36.86
C ALA A 214 13.70 -18.48 -36.17
N ALA A 215 14.46 -17.45 -36.56
CA ALA A 215 14.18 -16.48 -37.62
C ALA A 215 13.10 -15.46 -37.25
N LEU A 216 13.48 -14.20 -37.03
CA LEU A 216 12.88 -12.99 -37.61
C LEU A 216 13.60 -11.71 -37.10
N LEU A 217 14.26 -11.04 -38.06
CA LEU A 217 14.73 -9.65 -38.15
C LEU A 217 15.52 -9.07 -36.96
#